data_AF-A0A7J7LEV3-F1
#
_entry.id   AF-A0A7J7LEV3-F1
#
_cell.length_a   1.000
_cell.length_b   1.000
_cell.length_c   1.000
_cell.angle_alpha   90.00
_cell.angle_beta   90.00
_cell.angle_gamma   90.00
#
_symmetry.space_group_name_H-M   'P 1'
#
loop_
_entity.id
_entity.type
_entity.pdbx_description
1 polymer ?
#
loop_
_entity_poly.entity_id
_entity_poly.type
_entity_poly.pdbx_seq_one_letter_code
_entity_poly.pdbx_strand_id
1 'polypeptide(L)'
;MDSFQLALQFGISVMVIACPCALGLATPTAVMAGIGVGTSQGVLIKGGHALESAHKVNCIVFDKGTLTIGKPLVVDTKLFHNMVLHDFYELVAATEVNSEQRTPSRKGR
;
A
#
# COMPACT_ATOMS: atom_id res chain seq x y z
N MET A 1 -57.50 -30.29 -6.72
CA MET A 1 -56.06 -30.04 -6.97
C MET A 1 -55.34 -31.35 -6.76
N ASP A 2 -54.65 -31.86 -7.77
CA ASP A 2 -53.92 -33.12 -7.65
C ASP A 2 -52.72 -32.94 -6.70
N SER A 3 -52.41 -33.97 -5.90
CA SER A 3 -51.31 -33.96 -4.91
C SER A 3 -49.96 -33.57 -5.53
N PHE A 4 -49.75 -33.95 -6.80
CA PHE A 4 -48.58 -33.58 -7.58
C PHE A 4 -48.49 -32.07 -7.84
N GLN A 5 -49.61 -31.42 -8.16
CA GLN A 5 -49.67 -29.99 -8.42
C GLN A 5 -49.38 -29.19 -7.15
N LEU A 6 -49.91 -29.64 -6.01
CA LEU A 6 -49.65 -29.03 -4.70
C LEU A 6 -48.16 -29.13 -4.31
N ALA A 7 -47.56 -30.32 -4.50
CA ALA A 7 -46.15 -30.54 -4.20
C ALA A 7 -45.23 -29.67 -5.07
N LEU A 8 -45.56 -29.53 -6.37
CA LEU A 8 -44.81 -28.69 -7.31
C LEU A 8 -44.88 -27.20 -6.91
N GLN A 9 -46.05 -26.69 -6.51
CA GLN A 9 -46.21 -25.31 -6.06
C GLN A 9 -45.38 -25.00 -4.81
N PHE A 10 -45.40 -25.89 -3.82
CA PHE A 10 -44.58 -25.72 -2.61
C PHE A 10 -43.08 -25.80 -2.93
N GLY A 11 -42.67 -26.71 -3.81
CA GLY A 11 -41.26 -26.84 -4.22
C GLY A 11 -40.70 -25.57 -4.88
N ILE A 12 -41.44 -24.98 -5.82
CA ILE A 12 -41.02 -23.74 -6.50
C ILE A 12 -40.96 -22.57 -5.50
N SER A 13 -41.94 -22.48 -4.60
CA SER A 13 -41.99 -21.41 -3.59
C SER A 13 -40.76 -21.43 -2.68
N VAL A 14 -40.34 -22.61 -2.21
CA VAL A 14 -39.14 -22.77 -1.38
C VAL A 14 -37.87 -22.40 -2.15
N MET A 15 -37.76 -22.81 -3.43
CA MET A 15 -36.58 -22.49 -4.25
C MET A 15 -36.41 -20.99 -4.49
N VAL A 16 -37.51 -20.26 -4.73
CA VAL A 16 -37.48 -18.80 -4.89
C VAL A 16 -37.07 -18.10 -3.59
N ILE A 17 -37.63 -18.53 -2.46
CA ILE A 17 -37.32 -17.96 -1.14
C ILE A 17 -35.87 -18.27 -0.72
N ALA A 18 -35.33 -19.42 -1.14
CA ALA A 18 -33.96 -19.82 -0.83
C ALA A 18 -32.89 -19.04 -1.60
N CYS A 19 -33.24 -18.33 -2.68
CA CYS A 19 -32.26 -17.62 -3.50
C CYS A 19 -31.64 -16.43 -2.73
N PRO A 20 -30.35 -16.47 -2.37
CA PRO A 20 -29.76 -15.48 -1.46
C PRO A 20 -29.19 -14.27 -2.24
N CYS A 21 -30.00 -13.61 -3.06
CA CYS A 21 -29.52 -12.54 -3.97
C CYS A 21 -28.76 -11.41 -3.25
N ALA A 22 -29.22 -11.04 -2.05
CA ALA A 22 -28.56 -10.04 -1.22
C ALA A 22 -27.17 -10.49 -0.74
N LEU A 23 -27.00 -11.79 -0.44
CA LEU A 23 -25.73 -12.36 0.01
C LEU A 23 -24.66 -12.27 -1.09
N GLY A 24 -25.04 -12.54 -2.34
CA GLY A 24 -24.11 -12.49 -3.48
C GLY A 24 -23.61 -11.08 -3.82
N LEU A 25 -24.42 -10.05 -3.52
CA LEU A 25 -24.05 -8.65 -3.74
C LEU A 25 -23.39 -7.99 -2.53
N ALA A 26 -23.54 -8.54 -1.34
CA ALA A 26 -22.98 -7.96 -0.11
C ALA A 26 -21.45 -7.77 -0.19
N THR A 27 -20.71 -8.80 -0.61
CA THR A 27 -19.25 -8.74 -0.71
C THR A 27 -18.74 -7.72 -1.75
N PRO A 28 -19.18 -7.73 -3.03
CA PRO A 28 -18.67 -6.78 -4.01
C PRO A 28 -19.04 -5.33 -3.68
N THR A 29 -20.23 -5.10 -3.10
CA THR A 29 -20.64 -3.75 -2.69
C THR A 29 -19.82 -3.23 -1.50
N ALA A 30 -19.57 -4.06 -0.49
CA ALA A 30 -18.72 -3.71 0.64
C ALA A 30 -17.27 -3.43 0.22
N VAL A 31 -16.71 -4.28 -0.65
CA VAL A 31 -15.35 -4.11 -1.18
C VAL A 31 -15.24 -2.81 -1.98
N MET A 32 -16.17 -2.57 -2.90
CA MET A 32 -16.14 -1.36 -3.74
C MET A 32 -16.29 -0.08 -2.91
N ALA A 33 -17.21 -0.08 -1.93
CA ALA A 33 -17.35 1.04 -1.01
C ALA A 33 -16.09 1.24 -0.16
N GLY A 34 -15.51 0.17 0.38
CA GLY A 34 -14.28 0.21 1.17
C GLY A 34 -13.07 0.75 0.40
N ILE A 35 -12.89 0.34 -0.86
CA ILE A 35 -11.83 0.87 -1.74
C ILE A 35 -12.07 2.36 -2.02
N GLY A 36 -13.32 2.78 -2.24
CA GLY A 36 -13.67 4.18 -2.44
C GLY A 36 -13.28 5.06 -1.25
N VAL A 37 -13.62 4.61 -0.03
CA VAL A 37 -13.22 5.28 1.21
C VAL A 37 -11.70 5.29 1.38
N GLY A 38 -11.01 4.16 1.19
CA GLY A 38 -9.55 4.08 1.29
C GLY A 38 -8.85 5.03 0.32
N THR A 39 -9.35 5.13 -0.91
CA THR A 39 -8.80 6.03 -1.93
C THR A 39 -8.93 7.51 -1.51
N SER A 40 -10.06 7.88 -0.90
CA SER A 40 -10.25 9.24 -0.36
C SER A 40 -9.26 9.59 0.78
N GLN A 41 -8.69 8.57 1.42
CA GLN A 41 -7.66 8.70 2.47
C GLN A 41 -6.23 8.51 1.93
N GLY A 42 -6.05 8.47 0.60
CA GLY A 42 -4.74 8.29 -0.03
C GLY A 42 -4.22 6.86 -0.03
N VAL A 43 -5.07 5.87 0.26
CA VAL A 43 -4.73 4.45 0.25
C VAL A 43 -5.31 3.78 -0.99
N LEU A 44 -4.44 3.47 -1.96
CA LEU A 44 -4.84 2.77 -3.17
C LEU A 44 -4.82 1.25 -2.95
N ILE A 45 -6.00 0.63 -2.92
CA ILE A 45 -6.15 -0.82 -2.71
C ILE A 45 -6.44 -1.51 -4.04
N LYS A 46 -5.52 -2.39 -4.46
CA LYS A 46 -5.62 -3.07 -5.76
C LYS A 46 -6.42 -4.38 -5.64
N GLY A 47 -7.71 -4.29 -5.96
CA GLY A 47 -8.64 -5.43 -5.98
C GLY A 47 -9.20 -5.81 -4.61
N GLY A 48 -10.23 -6.68 -4.60
CA GLY A 48 -10.94 -7.05 -3.37
C GLY A 48 -10.16 -7.97 -2.42
N HIS A 49 -9.39 -8.90 -2.96
CA HIS A 49 -8.61 -9.85 -2.15
C HIS A 49 -7.59 -9.17 -1.24
N ALA A 50 -7.02 -8.04 -1.68
CA ALA A 50 -6.10 -7.24 -0.87
C ALA A 50 -6.80 -6.64 0.36
N LEU A 51 -8.01 -6.11 0.19
CA LEU A 51 -8.82 -5.56 1.27
C LEU A 51 -9.25 -6.66 2.27
N GLU A 52 -9.68 -7.82 1.76
CA GLU A 52 -10.07 -8.96 2.59
C GLU A 52 -8.88 -9.55 3.37
N SER A 53 -7.71 -9.64 2.74
CA SER A 53 -6.50 -10.16 3.38
C SER A 53 -5.93 -9.18 4.41
N ALA A 54 -6.09 -7.87 4.20
CA ALA A 54 -5.59 -6.84 5.10
C ALA A 54 -6.15 -6.99 6.53
N HIS A 55 -7.41 -7.41 6.67
CA HIS A 55 -8.02 -7.68 7.98
C HIS A 55 -7.28 -8.78 8.78
N LYS A 56 -6.67 -9.75 8.10
CA LYS A 56 -5.97 -10.89 8.73
C LYS A 56 -4.52 -10.60 9.06
N VAL A 57 -3.98 -9.44 8.64
CA VAL A 57 -2.58 -9.07 8.86
C VAL A 57 -2.39 -8.72 10.34
N ASN A 58 -1.35 -9.30 10.96
CA ASN A 58 -1.00 -9.10 12.36
C ASN A 58 0.40 -8.47 12.55
N CYS A 59 1.19 -8.38 11.49
CA CYS A 59 2.54 -7.85 11.49
C CYS A 59 2.77 -7.03 10.22
N ILE A 60 3.41 -5.88 10.37
CA ILE A 60 3.80 -4.99 9.27
C ILE A 60 5.31 -4.87 9.28
N VAL A 61 5.94 -5.29 8.19
CA VAL A 61 7.39 -5.16 7.99
C VAL A 61 7.63 -4.00 7.02
N PHE A 62 8.32 -2.97 7.49
CA PHE A 62 8.66 -1.82 6.66
C PHE A 62 10.05 -1.98 6.06
N ASP A 63 10.17 -1.70 4.77
CA ASP A 63 11.48 -1.51 4.15
C ASP A 63 12.08 -0.16 4.58
N LYS A 64 13.41 -0.08 4.69
CA LYS A 64 14.11 1.16 5.07
C LYS A 64 13.79 2.29 4.09
N GLY A 65 13.61 1.99 2.81
CA GLY A 65 13.22 2.97 1.79
C GLY A 65 11.82 3.55 2.00
N THR A 66 10.96 2.89 2.78
CA THR A 66 9.63 3.40 3.15
C THR A 66 9.71 4.37 4.32
N LEU A 67 10.56 4.08 5.31
CA LEU A 67 10.72 4.92 6.50
C LEU A 67 11.63 6.13 6.26
N THR A 68 12.50 6.06 5.26
CA THR A 68 13.50 7.09 4.97
C THR A 68 13.20 7.77 3.63
N ILE A 69 13.63 9.02 3.49
CA ILE A 69 13.42 9.83 2.27
C ILE A 69 14.25 9.30 1.08
N GLY A 70 15.09 8.29 1.29
CA GLY A 70 15.96 7.73 0.26
C GLY A 70 17.07 8.68 -0.23
N LYS A 71 17.22 9.85 0.40
CA LYS A 71 18.25 10.86 0.10
C LYS A 71 19.19 10.98 1.31
N PRO A 72 20.47 10.57 1.20
CA PRO A 72 21.42 10.76 2.28
C PRO A 72 21.67 12.25 2.52
N LEU A 73 21.88 12.63 3.77
CA LEU A 73 22.20 14.00 4.19
C LEU A 73 23.46 13.97 5.06
N VAL A 74 24.38 14.93 4.89
CA VAL A 74 25.46 15.14 5.86
C VAL A 74 24.83 15.71 7.13
N VAL A 75 24.97 15.00 8.24
CA VAL A 75 24.47 15.43 9.56
C VAL A 75 25.56 15.83 10.53
N ASP A 76 26.78 15.33 10.32
CA ASP A 76 27.95 15.60 11.16
C ASP A 76 29.22 15.54 10.29
N THR A 77 30.24 16.30 10.65
CA THR A 77 31.54 16.29 9.97
C THR A 77 32.63 16.51 11.01
N LYS A 78 33.55 15.54 11.11
CA LYS A 78 34.68 15.58 12.04
C LYS A 78 35.98 15.63 11.26
N LEU A 79 36.75 16.68 11.50
CA LEU A 79 38.06 16.88 10.88
C LEU A 79 39.15 16.37 11.83
N PHE A 80 40.09 15.58 11.30
CA PHE A 80 41.24 15.09 12.07
C PHE A 80 42.36 16.13 12.22
N HIS A 81 42.34 17.20 11.43
CA HIS A 81 43.30 18.31 11.45
C HIS A 81 42.57 19.64 11.31
N ASN A 82 43.23 20.73 11.69
CA ASN A 82 42.68 22.08 11.59
C ASN A 82 42.65 22.55 10.13
N MET A 83 41.66 22.06 9.38
CA MET A 83 41.40 22.40 7.98
C MET A 83 40.14 23.27 7.90
N VAL A 84 40.10 24.19 6.94
CA VAL A 84 38.91 25.01 6.72
C VAL A 84 37.81 24.12 6.11
N LEU A 85 36.61 24.15 6.69
CA LEU A 85 35.49 23.30 6.27
C LEU A 85 35.10 23.49 4.80
N HIS A 86 35.22 24.72 4.28
CA HIS A 86 34.93 25.03 2.90
C HIS A 86 35.81 24.24 1.93
N ASP A 87 37.14 24.31 2.11
CA ASP A 87 38.12 23.64 1.25
C ASP A 87 37.97 22.11 1.33
N PHE A 88 37.61 21.60 2.51
CA PHE A 88 37.31 20.18 2.69
C PHE A 88 36.10 19.73 1.85
N TYR A 89 34.97 20.45 1.91
CA TYR A 89 33.79 20.09 1.13
C TYR A 89 34.00 20.25 -0.37
N GLU A 90 34.78 21.25 -0.80
CA GLU A 90 35.12 21.44 -2.21
C GLU A 90 35.90 20.24 -2.77
N LEU A 91 36.89 19.76 -2.02
CA LEU A 91 37.70 18.61 -2.42
C LEU A 91 36.86 17.32 -2.43
N VAL A 92 36.03 17.09 -1.41
CA VAL A 92 35.12 15.93 -1.33
C VAL A 92 34.09 15.97 -2.46
N ALA A 93 33.53 17.14 -2.77
CA ALA A 93 32.57 17.30 -3.85
C ALA A 93 33.21 17.02 -5.21
N ALA A 94 34.46 17.46 -5.44
CA ALA A 94 35.21 17.20 -6.66
C ALA A 94 35.48 15.70 -6.86
N THR A 95 35.80 14.95 -5.80
CA THR A 95 36.01 13.49 -5.89
C THR A 95 34.70 12.72 -6.11
N GLU A 96 33.59 13.19 -5.54
CA GLU A 96 32.31 12.50 -5.56
C GLU A 96 31.46 12.80 -6.82
N VAL A 97 31.83 13.80 -7.61
CA VAL A 97 31.01 14.28 -8.76
C VAL A 97 30.68 13.16 -9.77
N ASN A 98 31.64 12.25 -10.00
CA ASN A 98 31.53 11.17 -10.96
C ASN A 98 31.11 9.82 -10.34
N SER A 99 30.85 9.79 -9.03
CA SER A 99 30.42 8.59 -8.33
C SER A 99 28.92 8.33 -8.54
N GLU A 100 28.55 7.10 -8.86
CA GLU A 100 27.15 6.67 -8.93
C GLU A 100 26.59 6.30 -7.54
N GLN A 101 27.48 6.18 -6.54
CA GLN A 101 27.10 5.89 -5.17
C GLN A 101 26.27 7.04 -4.57
N ARG A 102 25.21 6.68 -3.84
CA ARG A 102 24.35 7.67 -3.17
C ARG A 102 25.09 8.32 -2.00
N THR A 103 25.66 9.50 -2.24
CA THR A 103 26.28 10.36 -1.22
C THR A 103 25.58 11.71 -1.12
N PRO A 104 25.62 12.39 0.04
CA PRO A 104 24.89 13.64 0.27
C PRO A 104 25.41 14.85 -0.51
N SER A 105 26.60 14.75 -1.12
CA SER A 105 27.25 15.84 -1.87
C SER A 105 26.57 16.17 -3.21
N ARG A 106 25.63 15.35 -3.70
CA ARG A 106 24.88 15.58 -4.95
C ARG A 106 23.64 16.46 -4.75
N LYS A 107 23.77 17.59 -4.06
CA LYS A 107 22.69 18.59 -3.94
C LYS A 107 22.96 19.73 -4.94
N GLY A 108 22.58 19.54 -6.20
CA GLY A 108 22.86 20.56 -7.23
C GLY A 108 22.50 20.27 -8.69
N ARG A 109 21.61 19.31 -8.99
CA ARG A 109 20.93 19.24 -10.29
C ARG A 109 19.43 19.02 -10.06
#